data_AF-A0A3E5FSM8-F1
#
_entry.id   AF-A0A3E5FSM8-F1
#
_cell.length_a   1.000
_cell.length_b   1.000
_cell.length_c   1.000
_cell.angle_alpha   90.00
_cell.angle_beta   90.00
_cell.angle_gamma   90.00
#
_symmetry.space_group_name_H-M   'P 1'
#
loop_
_entity.id
_entity.type
_entity.pdbx_description
1 polymer ?
#
loop_
_entity_poly.entity_id
_entity_poly.type
_entity_poly.pdbx_seq_one_letter_code
_entity_poly.pdbx_strand_id
1 'polypeptide(L)'
;MPTGYVVILKNNYGFIQTDEYKVEDEWIPFQVDSSMLIEKDGKQFIKYTDEVDFILKQEQGIRDRDIKVATNVKFTGSKWKYKQRDIVCNFIDKVKKRLDEYNFYYPDVDDGIFIKWLSKNNFQPRMLEYLSPGIFTSREIIKSEISESIDIDGTDAKFKIDLLFVIDRIDIEFRKKILAWVTGIENAYKTYFVWIDRTKDGKDIGSEVINAWASKKNKVSKLVKRARNKQLFRETSDDFDYLLNNNATPLFDFMEQLELNELAELVNMFYNIYHEKGEIPKILEKMKECVGFIHDLSALRNAAAHGRSILPLFMDPDYNGNWDLEFDNVEKRTSVDKWILYDLLKTKWERNGLGEYSSEILNTIYGNPVRRAWMELNYIYFYIVQDIEKMSFKLFFYEADWFLSKEADIYEQLKHVNILNLRLSDMGCTTLNISPPPYDEIANEAYSVWELFNK
;
A
#
# COMPACT_ATOMS: atom_id res chain seq x y z
N MET A 1 -30.56 -3.10 21.24
CA MET A 1 -29.46 -3.53 20.34
C MET A 1 -29.42 -2.50 19.23
N PRO A 2 -28.24 -2.14 18.70
CA PRO A 2 -28.13 -1.31 17.51
C PRO A 2 -28.98 -1.87 16.38
N THR A 3 -29.69 -1.00 15.68
CA THR A 3 -30.56 -1.33 14.56
C THR A 3 -30.00 -0.76 13.24
N GLY A 4 -30.36 -1.36 12.12
CA GLY A 4 -29.94 -0.87 10.81
C GLY A 4 -30.66 -1.54 9.65
N TYR A 5 -30.24 -1.19 8.44
CA TYR A 5 -30.83 -1.69 7.19
C TYR A 5 -29.78 -2.33 6.28
N VAL A 6 -30.06 -3.52 5.75
CA VAL A 6 -29.19 -4.16 4.74
C VAL A 6 -29.28 -3.39 3.42
N VAL A 7 -28.19 -2.73 3.03
CA VAL A 7 -28.11 -1.94 1.79
C VAL A 7 -27.49 -2.73 0.63
N ILE A 8 -26.50 -3.57 0.93
CA ILE A 8 -25.82 -4.42 -0.04
C ILE A 8 -25.76 -5.83 0.52
N LEU A 9 -26.09 -6.80 -0.32
CA LEU A 9 -25.92 -8.22 -0.01
C LEU A 9 -25.15 -8.88 -1.15
N LYS A 10 -24.03 -9.54 -0.84
CA LYS A 10 -23.20 -10.35 -1.74
C LYS A 10 -23.31 -11.83 -1.31
N ASN A 11 -22.59 -12.73 -1.99
CA ASN A 11 -22.71 -14.17 -1.73
C ASN A 11 -22.27 -14.60 -0.32
N ASN A 12 -21.33 -13.86 0.28
CA ASN A 12 -20.67 -14.24 1.55
C ASN A 12 -20.70 -13.12 2.60
N TYR A 13 -21.13 -11.92 2.24
CA TYR A 13 -21.13 -10.76 3.13
C TYR A 13 -22.17 -9.75 2.66
N GLY A 14 -22.47 -8.76 3.49
CA GLY A 14 -23.26 -7.59 3.12
C GLY A 14 -22.85 -6.38 3.94
N PHE A 15 -23.55 -5.27 3.73
CA PHE A 15 -23.37 -4.03 4.48
C PHE A 15 -24.70 -3.59 5.10
N ILE A 16 -24.61 -3.10 6.32
CA ILE A 16 -25.72 -2.54 7.10
C ILE A 16 -25.49 -1.05 7.24
N GLN A 17 -26.47 -0.23 6.84
CA GLN A 17 -26.51 1.20 7.13
C GLN A 17 -27.13 1.45 8.50
N THR A 18 -26.52 2.30 9.33
CA THR A 18 -26.99 2.64 10.68
C THR A 18 -26.55 4.04 11.10
N ASP A 19 -27.37 4.70 11.94
CA ASP A 19 -27.05 6.00 12.56
C ASP A 19 -26.72 5.89 14.07
N GLU A 20 -26.73 4.67 14.62
CA GLU A 20 -26.65 4.41 16.08
C GLU A 20 -25.29 4.79 16.70
N TYR A 21 -24.26 5.07 15.87
CA TYR A 21 -22.87 5.27 16.30
C TYR A 21 -22.34 6.71 16.11
N LYS A 22 -23.23 7.70 16.07
CA LYS A 22 -22.92 9.15 15.95
C LYS A 22 -22.28 9.54 14.61
N VAL A 23 -22.41 8.68 13.62
CA VAL A 23 -22.07 8.94 12.22
C VAL A 23 -23.31 8.64 11.42
N GLU A 24 -23.74 9.63 10.65
CA GLU A 24 -24.88 9.55 9.76
C GLU A 24 -24.53 8.62 8.60
N ASP A 25 -25.47 7.73 8.25
CA ASP A 25 -25.37 6.78 7.15
C ASP A 25 -24.15 5.84 7.20
N GLU A 26 -23.72 5.41 8.39
CA GLU A 26 -22.54 4.53 8.53
C GLU A 26 -22.79 3.14 7.95
N TRP A 27 -21.91 2.67 7.06
CA TRP A 27 -21.95 1.32 6.49
C TRP A 27 -21.05 0.35 7.27
N ILE A 28 -21.66 -0.69 7.83
CA ILE A 28 -20.98 -1.70 8.64
C ILE A 28 -21.04 -3.06 7.93
N PRO A 29 -19.89 -3.68 7.62
CA PRO A 29 -19.88 -4.99 6.97
C PRO A 29 -20.34 -6.10 7.94
N PHE A 30 -21.01 -7.11 7.40
CA PHE A 30 -21.34 -8.35 8.11
C PHE A 30 -21.11 -9.57 7.24
N GLN A 31 -20.82 -10.71 7.87
CA GLN A 31 -20.65 -11.99 7.18
C GLN A 31 -22.00 -12.71 7.05
N VAL A 32 -22.27 -13.27 5.87
CA VAL A 32 -23.42 -14.17 5.68
C VAL A 32 -23.09 -15.52 6.32
N ASP A 33 -23.87 -15.91 7.32
CA ASP A 33 -23.70 -17.18 8.00
C ASP A 33 -24.62 -18.29 7.46
N SER A 34 -24.34 -19.54 7.84
CA SER A 34 -25.10 -20.71 7.38
C SER A 34 -26.57 -20.72 7.83
N SER A 35 -26.91 -20.04 8.93
CA SER A 35 -28.29 -19.92 9.41
C SER A 35 -29.16 -19.02 8.53
N MET A 36 -28.52 -18.14 7.74
CA MET A 36 -29.18 -17.30 6.74
C MET A 36 -29.49 -18.07 5.44
N LEU A 37 -28.99 -19.29 5.27
CA LEU A 37 -29.09 -20.04 4.02
C LEU A 37 -30.32 -20.95 4.01
N ILE A 38 -31.00 -20.98 2.87
CA ILE A 38 -32.06 -21.95 2.59
C ILE A 38 -31.78 -22.63 1.26
N GLU A 39 -32.19 -23.90 1.15
CA GLU A 39 -32.14 -24.66 -0.10
C GLU A 39 -33.55 -24.86 -0.65
N LYS A 40 -33.72 -24.59 -1.94
CA LYS A 40 -34.96 -24.80 -2.70
C LYS A 40 -34.61 -25.26 -4.10
N ASP A 41 -35.19 -26.36 -4.54
CA ASP A 41 -35.01 -26.91 -5.90
C ASP A 41 -33.54 -27.09 -6.31
N GLY A 42 -32.70 -27.56 -5.38
CA GLY A 42 -31.26 -27.76 -5.61
C GLY A 42 -30.44 -26.47 -5.71
N LYS A 43 -31.05 -25.31 -5.47
CA LYS A 43 -30.39 -24.00 -5.43
C LYS A 43 -30.36 -23.46 -4.00
N GLN A 44 -29.31 -22.69 -3.70
CA GLN A 44 -29.13 -22.08 -2.40
C GLN A 44 -29.47 -20.58 -2.45
N PHE A 45 -30.21 -20.10 -1.46
CA PHE A 45 -30.59 -18.69 -1.33
C PHE A 45 -30.22 -18.16 0.06
N ILE A 46 -29.88 -16.88 0.13
CA ILE A 46 -29.79 -16.11 1.37
C ILE A 46 -31.18 -15.59 1.68
N LYS A 47 -31.74 -16.00 2.82
CA LYS A 47 -33.01 -15.51 3.36
C LYS A 47 -32.72 -14.34 4.30
N TYR A 48 -33.27 -13.17 4.02
CA TYR A 48 -32.99 -11.95 4.77
C TYR A 48 -34.21 -11.01 4.83
N THR A 49 -34.18 -10.03 5.73
CA THR A 49 -35.05 -8.85 5.72
C THR A 49 -34.17 -7.60 5.61
N ASP A 50 -34.75 -6.46 5.24
CA ASP A 50 -33.97 -5.22 5.17
C ASP A 50 -33.61 -4.77 6.59
N GLU A 51 -34.55 -4.84 7.54
CA GLU A 51 -34.34 -4.42 8.92
C GLU A 51 -33.59 -5.49 9.73
N VAL A 52 -32.56 -5.05 10.47
CA VAL A 52 -31.73 -5.94 11.30
C VAL A 52 -31.38 -5.34 12.66
N ASP A 53 -31.22 -6.22 13.64
CA ASP A 53 -30.50 -5.96 14.89
C ASP A 53 -29.12 -6.62 14.82
N PHE A 54 -28.10 -6.01 15.39
CA PHE A 54 -26.75 -6.59 15.39
C PHE A 54 -25.92 -6.19 16.62
N ILE A 55 -24.73 -6.77 16.73
CA ILE A 55 -23.71 -6.39 17.71
C ILE A 55 -22.47 -5.95 16.96
N LEU A 56 -22.04 -4.71 17.19
CA LEU A 56 -20.78 -4.21 16.64
C LEU A 56 -19.60 -4.80 17.40
N LYS A 57 -18.63 -5.34 16.67
CA LYS A 57 -17.38 -5.88 17.21
C LYS A 57 -16.19 -5.40 16.39
N GLN A 58 -15.08 -5.14 17.05
CA GLN A 58 -13.79 -4.94 16.38
C GLN A 58 -13.20 -6.34 16.06
N GLU A 59 -13.00 -6.64 14.79
CA GLU A 59 -12.28 -7.84 14.34
C GLU A 59 -10.87 -7.46 13.89
N GLN A 60 -9.90 -8.32 14.22
CA GLN A 60 -8.48 -8.07 13.93
C GLN A 60 -8.00 -8.87 12.73
N GLY A 61 -7.11 -8.28 11.94
CA GLY A 61 -6.41 -8.95 10.83
C GLY A 61 -7.24 -9.17 9.57
N ILE A 62 -8.39 -8.49 9.40
CA ILE A 62 -9.10 -8.50 8.12
C ILE A 62 -8.36 -7.52 7.20
N ARG A 63 -7.75 -8.05 6.13
CA ARG A 63 -6.89 -7.27 5.20
C ARG A 63 -5.79 -6.50 5.95
N ASP A 64 -5.16 -7.17 6.92
CA ASP A 64 -4.10 -6.63 7.79
C ASP A 64 -4.52 -5.40 8.62
N ARG A 65 -5.82 -5.22 8.84
CA ARG A 65 -6.38 -4.15 9.68
C ARG A 65 -7.36 -4.67 10.72
N ASP A 66 -7.56 -3.82 11.73
CA ASP A 66 -8.66 -3.97 12.67
C ASP A 66 -9.88 -3.25 12.10
N ILE A 67 -10.95 -3.99 11.81
CA ILE A 67 -12.18 -3.47 11.18
C ILE A 67 -13.36 -3.67 12.12
N LYS A 68 -14.28 -2.70 12.14
CA LYS A 68 -15.59 -2.84 12.79
C LYS A 68 -16.53 -3.66 11.93
N VAL A 69 -17.07 -4.74 12.48
CA VAL A 69 -18.02 -5.60 11.79
C VAL A 69 -19.28 -5.81 12.62
N ALA A 70 -20.40 -6.02 11.95
CA ALA A 70 -21.63 -6.44 12.56
C ALA A 70 -21.63 -7.97 12.73
N THR A 71 -21.83 -8.41 13.97
CA THR A 71 -21.93 -9.82 14.37
C THR A 71 -23.30 -10.11 14.96
N ASN A 72 -23.69 -11.38 15.00
CA ASN A 72 -24.99 -11.80 15.53
C ASN A 72 -26.16 -11.03 14.89
N VAL A 73 -26.12 -10.90 13.56
CA VAL A 73 -27.12 -10.18 12.76
C VAL A 73 -28.45 -10.94 12.82
N LYS A 74 -29.50 -10.26 13.27
CA LYS A 74 -30.86 -10.80 13.38
C LYS A 74 -31.80 -10.00 12.51
N PHE A 75 -32.41 -10.68 11.55
CA PHE A 75 -33.44 -10.12 10.67
C PHE A 75 -34.74 -9.88 11.45
N THR A 76 -35.14 -8.61 11.60
CA THR A 76 -36.31 -8.17 12.39
C THR A 76 -37.48 -7.70 11.53
N GLY A 77 -37.28 -7.60 10.22
CA GLY A 77 -38.28 -7.14 9.27
C GLY A 77 -39.47 -8.09 9.12
N SER A 78 -40.61 -7.51 8.72
CA SER A 78 -41.82 -8.28 8.46
C SER A 78 -41.82 -8.98 7.08
N LYS A 79 -41.04 -8.46 6.12
CA LYS A 79 -41.03 -8.92 4.73
C LYS A 79 -39.74 -9.67 4.38
N TRP A 80 -39.82 -10.99 4.29
CA TRP A 80 -38.71 -11.84 3.89
C TRP A 80 -38.39 -11.73 2.39
N LYS A 81 -37.11 -11.57 2.08
CA LYS A 81 -36.52 -11.58 0.74
C LYS A 81 -35.58 -12.78 0.58
N TYR A 82 -35.32 -13.14 -0.68
CA TYR A 82 -34.47 -14.27 -1.03
C TYR A 82 -33.51 -13.89 -2.15
N LYS A 83 -32.21 -13.95 -1.89
CA LYS A 83 -31.18 -13.73 -2.91
C LYS A 83 -30.53 -15.07 -3.27
N GLN A 84 -30.57 -15.46 -4.54
CA GLN A 84 -29.87 -16.67 -5.00
C GLN A 84 -28.36 -16.51 -4.82
N ARG A 85 -27.68 -17.56 -4.33
CA ARG A 85 -26.21 -17.62 -4.27
C ARG A 85 -25.68 -18.29 -5.52
N ASP A 86 -25.01 -17.51 -6.36
CA ASP A 86 -24.36 -18.02 -7.56
C ASP A 86 -22.86 -18.15 -7.31
N ILE A 87 -22.44 -19.36 -6.91
CA ILE A 87 -21.02 -19.67 -6.63
C ILE A 87 -20.44 -20.35 -7.86
N VAL A 88 -19.59 -19.62 -8.60
CA VAL A 88 -18.79 -20.20 -9.68
C VAL A 88 -17.66 -21.00 -9.04
N CYS A 89 -17.67 -22.32 -9.21
CA CYS A 89 -16.67 -23.21 -8.59
C CYS A 89 -15.49 -23.53 -9.52
N ASN A 90 -15.76 -23.68 -10.82
CA ASN A 90 -14.76 -24.00 -11.84
C ASN A 90 -13.78 -22.82 -12.06
N PHE A 91 -12.49 -23.13 -12.15
CA PHE A 91 -11.45 -22.14 -12.45
C PHE A 91 -11.65 -21.46 -13.80
N ILE A 92 -12.00 -22.20 -14.85
CA ILE A 92 -12.17 -21.64 -16.20
C ILE A 92 -13.33 -20.65 -16.23
N ASP A 93 -14.46 -21.03 -15.64
CA ASP A 93 -15.62 -20.15 -15.54
C ASP A 93 -15.33 -18.90 -14.70
N LYS A 94 -14.49 -19.02 -13.65
CA LYS A 94 -14.02 -17.85 -12.90
C LYS A 94 -13.18 -16.91 -13.78
N VAL A 95 -12.26 -17.45 -14.57
CA VAL A 95 -11.43 -16.64 -15.49
C VAL A 95 -12.33 -15.95 -16.51
N LYS A 96 -13.19 -16.68 -17.22
CA LYS A 96 -14.11 -16.14 -18.24
C LYS A 96 -14.99 -15.03 -17.64
N LYS A 97 -15.62 -15.29 -16.49
CA LYS A 97 -16.41 -14.30 -15.76
C LYS A 97 -15.64 -13.01 -15.46
N ARG A 98 -14.41 -13.12 -14.96
CA ARG A 98 -13.58 -11.95 -14.63
C ARG A 98 -13.15 -11.19 -15.87
N LEU A 99 -12.83 -11.89 -16.96
CA LEU A 99 -12.53 -11.25 -18.24
C LEU A 99 -13.76 -10.52 -18.80
N ASP A 100 -14.96 -11.09 -18.68
CA ASP A 100 -16.21 -10.46 -19.11
C ASP A 100 -16.54 -9.21 -18.29
N GLU A 101 -16.33 -9.24 -16.97
CA GLU A 101 -16.55 -8.11 -16.05
C GLU A 101 -15.75 -6.86 -16.46
N TYR A 102 -14.60 -7.03 -17.11
CA TYR A 102 -13.70 -5.95 -17.55
C TYR A 102 -13.56 -5.86 -19.06
N ASN A 103 -14.51 -6.42 -19.82
CA ASN A 103 -14.56 -6.33 -21.28
C ASN A 103 -13.30 -6.83 -22.02
N PHE A 104 -12.70 -7.94 -21.57
CA PHE A 104 -11.59 -8.59 -22.27
C PHE A 104 -12.07 -9.49 -23.40
N TYR A 105 -11.30 -9.53 -24.47
CA TYR A 105 -11.45 -10.52 -25.52
C TYR A 105 -10.88 -11.86 -25.07
N TYR A 106 -11.65 -12.92 -25.33
CA TYR A 106 -11.16 -14.28 -25.30
C TYR A 106 -11.92 -15.14 -26.33
N PRO A 107 -11.32 -16.22 -26.84
CA PRO A 107 -11.97 -17.07 -27.84
C PRO A 107 -13.12 -17.88 -27.22
N ASP A 108 -14.26 -17.93 -27.91
CA ASP A 108 -15.37 -18.82 -27.58
C ASP A 108 -15.07 -20.23 -28.10
N VAL A 109 -14.39 -21.01 -27.28
CA VAL A 109 -13.90 -22.36 -27.59
C VAL A 109 -14.04 -23.27 -26.38
N ASP A 110 -13.96 -24.58 -26.61
CA ASP A 110 -13.96 -25.57 -25.55
C ASP A 110 -12.85 -25.33 -24.53
N ASP A 111 -13.12 -25.69 -23.27
CA ASP A 111 -12.23 -25.45 -22.12
C ASP A 111 -10.79 -25.94 -22.32
N GLY A 112 -10.60 -27.08 -23.00
CA GLY A 112 -9.27 -27.61 -23.30
C GLY A 112 -8.47 -26.75 -24.30
N ILE A 113 -9.15 -26.10 -25.25
CA ILE A 113 -8.54 -25.16 -26.20
C ILE A 113 -8.32 -23.81 -25.49
N PHE A 114 -9.27 -23.38 -24.66
CA PHE A 114 -9.17 -22.16 -23.88
C PHE A 114 -7.94 -22.17 -22.95
N ILE A 115 -7.69 -23.27 -22.24
CA ILE A 115 -6.48 -23.41 -21.40
C ILE A 115 -5.20 -23.27 -22.23
N LYS A 116 -5.13 -23.90 -23.40
CA LYS A 116 -3.97 -23.78 -24.30
C LYS A 116 -3.79 -22.34 -24.79
N TRP A 117 -4.89 -21.65 -25.07
CA TRP A 117 -4.87 -20.24 -25.44
C TRP A 117 -4.36 -19.37 -24.28
N LEU A 118 -4.84 -19.54 -23.05
CA LEU A 118 -4.31 -18.85 -21.87
C LEU A 118 -2.80 -19.06 -21.73
N SER A 119 -2.33 -20.30 -21.82
CA SER A 119 -0.91 -20.64 -21.73
C SER A 119 -0.08 -19.99 -22.84
N LYS A 120 -0.62 -19.88 -24.07
CA LYS A 120 0.07 -19.24 -25.20
C LYS A 120 0.26 -17.74 -24.99
N ASN A 121 -0.68 -17.09 -24.29
CA ASN A 121 -0.60 -15.67 -23.94
C ASN A 121 0.10 -15.43 -22.58
N ASN A 122 0.87 -16.41 -22.09
CA ASN A 122 1.59 -16.36 -20.82
C ASN A 122 0.73 -16.04 -19.59
N PHE A 123 -0.58 -16.30 -19.67
CA PHE A 123 -1.49 -16.00 -18.57
C PHE A 123 -1.14 -16.81 -17.33
N GLN A 124 -1.21 -16.17 -16.17
CA GLN A 124 -1.01 -16.78 -14.87
C GLN A 124 -2.19 -16.45 -13.96
N PRO A 125 -2.68 -17.38 -13.12
CA PRO A 125 -3.86 -17.15 -12.28
C PRO A 125 -3.79 -15.88 -11.41
N ARG A 126 -2.59 -15.49 -10.94
CA ARG A 126 -2.38 -14.25 -10.17
C ARG A 126 -2.78 -12.99 -10.94
N MET A 127 -2.75 -13.01 -12.27
CA MET A 127 -3.08 -11.85 -13.11
C MET A 127 -4.55 -11.45 -13.01
N LEU A 128 -5.41 -12.30 -12.46
CA LEU A 128 -6.79 -11.94 -12.13
C LEU A 128 -6.88 -10.88 -11.02
N GLU A 129 -5.83 -10.69 -10.22
CA GLU A 129 -5.75 -9.61 -9.22
C GLU A 129 -5.73 -8.23 -9.89
N TYR A 130 -5.19 -8.11 -11.11
CA TYR A 130 -5.18 -6.84 -11.85
C TYR A 130 -6.54 -6.45 -12.40
N LEU A 131 -7.51 -7.36 -12.45
CA LEU A 131 -8.89 -7.07 -12.84
C LEU A 131 -9.63 -6.42 -11.67
N SER A 132 -9.12 -5.31 -11.18
CA SER A 132 -9.67 -4.55 -10.05
C SER A 132 -10.17 -3.17 -10.50
N PRO A 133 -11.09 -2.56 -9.75
CA PRO A 133 -11.38 -1.15 -9.90
C PRO A 133 -10.08 -0.33 -9.81
N GLY A 134 -9.99 0.75 -10.58
CA GLY A 134 -8.82 1.63 -10.62
C GLY A 134 -7.65 1.14 -11.49
N ILE A 135 -7.56 -0.16 -11.78
CA ILE A 135 -6.60 -0.67 -12.79
C ILE A 135 -7.27 -0.71 -14.16
N PHE A 136 -8.43 -1.34 -14.26
CA PHE A 136 -9.24 -1.38 -15.48
C PHE A 136 -10.60 -0.75 -15.25
N THR A 137 -11.11 -0.05 -16.27
CA THR A 137 -12.52 0.36 -16.25
C THR A 137 -13.40 -0.87 -16.47
N SER A 138 -14.38 -1.09 -15.58
CA SER A 138 -15.29 -2.22 -15.67
C SER A 138 -16.24 -2.08 -16.86
N ARG A 139 -16.74 -3.20 -17.39
CA ARG A 139 -17.71 -3.21 -18.48
C ARG A 139 -18.99 -2.44 -18.13
N GLU A 140 -19.38 -2.42 -16.87
CA GLU A 140 -20.55 -1.66 -16.39
C GLU A 140 -20.34 -0.15 -16.52
N ILE A 141 -19.17 0.36 -16.12
CA ILE A 141 -18.82 1.78 -16.26
C ILE A 141 -18.63 2.15 -17.73
N ILE A 142 -17.99 1.29 -18.53
CA ILE A 142 -17.87 1.49 -19.98
C ILE A 142 -19.27 1.66 -20.61
N LYS A 143 -20.24 0.83 -20.21
CA LYS A 143 -21.63 0.93 -20.70
C LYS A 143 -22.36 2.18 -20.24
N SER A 144 -22.06 2.72 -19.06
CA SER A 144 -22.72 3.94 -18.57
C SER A 144 -22.14 5.21 -19.18
N GLU A 145 -20.82 5.25 -19.39
CA GLU A 145 -20.09 6.46 -19.82
C GLU A 145 -19.96 6.59 -21.35
N ILE A 146 -19.98 5.47 -22.09
CA ILE A 146 -19.85 5.47 -23.55
C ILE A 146 -21.24 5.39 -24.20
N SER A 147 -21.61 6.43 -24.98
CA SER A 147 -22.90 6.54 -25.70
C SER A 147 -23.18 5.34 -26.65
N GLU A 148 -24.45 5.15 -27.02
CA GLU A 148 -25.02 4.08 -27.89
C GLU A 148 -24.33 3.85 -29.26
N SER A 149 -23.30 4.62 -29.61
CA SER A 149 -22.61 4.58 -30.91
C SER A 149 -21.43 3.61 -31.00
N ILE A 150 -20.98 3.02 -29.88
CA ILE A 150 -19.88 2.03 -29.86
C ILE A 150 -20.44 0.66 -29.46
N ASP A 151 -20.26 -0.33 -30.33
CA ASP A 151 -20.53 -1.73 -30.01
C ASP A 151 -19.47 -2.25 -29.03
N ILE A 152 -19.77 -2.17 -27.73
CA ILE A 152 -18.92 -2.64 -26.64
C ILE A 152 -18.65 -4.16 -26.75
N ASP A 153 -19.53 -4.89 -27.43
CA ASP A 153 -19.39 -6.33 -27.64
C ASP A 153 -18.54 -6.66 -28.89
N GLY A 154 -18.28 -5.66 -29.72
CA GLY A 154 -17.35 -5.71 -30.86
C GLY A 154 -15.91 -5.96 -30.41
N THR A 155 -15.13 -6.67 -31.25
CA THR A 155 -13.74 -7.06 -30.93
C THR A 155 -12.81 -5.87 -30.72
N ASP A 156 -13.08 -4.73 -31.36
CA ASP A 156 -12.22 -3.55 -31.31
C ASP A 156 -12.40 -2.74 -30.01
N ALA A 157 -13.48 -2.96 -29.27
CA ALA A 157 -13.77 -2.33 -27.98
C ALA A 157 -13.26 -3.15 -26.77
N LYS A 158 -12.70 -4.35 -27.02
CA LYS A 158 -12.26 -5.29 -25.98
C LYS A 158 -10.77 -5.22 -25.71
N PHE A 159 -10.39 -5.32 -24.44
CA PHE A 159 -8.99 -5.44 -24.06
C PHE A 159 -8.40 -6.78 -24.52
N LYS A 160 -7.13 -6.76 -24.92
CA LYS A 160 -6.38 -7.98 -25.25
C LYS A 160 -5.79 -8.59 -23.99
N ILE A 161 -5.83 -9.92 -23.88
CA ILE A 161 -5.31 -10.61 -22.69
C ILE A 161 -3.81 -10.39 -22.44
N ASP A 162 -3.02 -10.14 -23.50
CA ASP A 162 -1.59 -9.86 -23.41
C ASP A 162 -1.28 -8.63 -22.54
N LEU A 163 -2.24 -7.72 -22.40
CA LEU A 163 -2.14 -6.55 -21.52
C LEU A 163 -1.94 -6.96 -20.06
N LEU A 164 -2.60 -8.04 -19.60
CA LEU A 164 -2.42 -8.57 -18.26
C LEU A 164 -0.99 -9.08 -18.03
N PHE A 165 -0.37 -9.65 -19.07
CA PHE A 165 1.03 -10.08 -18.99
C PHE A 165 1.97 -8.88 -18.87
N VAL A 166 1.75 -7.82 -19.63
CA VAL A 166 2.56 -6.58 -19.55
C VAL A 166 2.43 -5.96 -18.16
N ILE A 167 1.21 -5.80 -17.64
CA ILE A 167 0.96 -5.26 -16.30
C ILE A 167 1.64 -6.13 -15.22
N ASP A 168 1.59 -7.45 -15.34
CA ASP A 168 2.28 -8.35 -14.40
C ASP A 168 3.78 -8.13 -14.36
N ARG A 169 4.40 -7.87 -15.52
CA ARG A 169 5.82 -7.56 -15.61
C ARG A 169 6.15 -6.20 -14.98
N ILE A 170 5.32 -5.20 -15.22
CA ILE A 170 5.48 -3.86 -14.65
C ILE A 170 5.32 -3.92 -13.12
N ASP A 171 4.31 -4.65 -12.61
CA ASP A 171 4.11 -4.85 -11.18
C ASP A 171 5.33 -5.51 -10.51
N ILE A 172 5.87 -6.56 -11.13
CA ILE A 172 7.09 -7.22 -10.63
C ILE A 172 8.28 -6.25 -10.58
N GLU A 173 8.50 -5.45 -11.62
CA GLU A 173 9.58 -4.45 -11.62
C GLU A 173 9.33 -3.34 -10.60
N PHE A 174 8.08 -2.90 -10.44
CA PHE A 174 7.72 -1.90 -9.44
C PHE A 174 7.99 -2.40 -8.02
N ARG A 175 7.62 -3.65 -7.70
CA ARG A 175 7.91 -4.27 -6.40
C ARG A 175 9.41 -4.36 -6.13
N LYS A 176 10.22 -4.74 -7.11
CA LYS A 176 11.70 -4.76 -6.96
C LYS A 176 12.24 -3.37 -6.66
N LYS A 177 11.77 -2.35 -7.38
CA LYS A 177 12.16 -0.96 -7.18
C LYS A 177 11.76 -0.46 -5.79
N ILE A 178 10.52 -0.68 -5.36
CA ILE A 178 10.06 -0.34 -4.01
C ILE A 178 10.93 -0.98 -2.94
N LEU A 179 11.25 -2.28 -3.05
CA LEU A 179 12.14 -2.96 -2.10
C LEU A 179 13.52 -2.30 -2.07
N ALA A 180 14.11 -2.05 -3.23
CA ALA A 180 15.42 -1.39 -3.35
C ALA A 180 15.40 0.02 -2.75
N TRP A 181 14.34 0.79 -2.97
CA TRP A 181 14.19 2.16 -2.48
C TRP A 181 13.98 2.21 -0.97
N VAL A 182 13.16 1.31 -0.39
CA VAL A 182 13.03 1.21 1.06
C VAL A 182 14.35 0.79 1.70
N THR A 183 15.06 -0.19 1.13
CA THR A 183 16.40 -0.56 1.60
C THR A 183 17.41 0.58 1.48
N GLY A 184 17.30 1.42 0.44
CA GLY A 184 18.09 2.65 0.30
C GLY A 184 17.89 3.62 1.47
N ILE A 185 16.65 3.83 1.90
CA ILE A 185 16.33 4.62 3.10
C ILE A 185 16.92 3.96 4.36
N GLU A 186 16.72 2.65 4.55
CA GLU A 186 17.27 1.92 5.70
C GLU A 186 18.80 2.11 5.80
N ASN A 187 19.50 1.97 4.67
CA ASN A 187 20.95 2.14 4.61
C ASN A 187 21.38 3.58 4.89
N ALA A 188 20.70 4.58 4.32
CA ALA A 188 21.01 5.99 4.60
C ALA A 188 20.87 6.31 6.09
N TYR A 189 19.84 5.80 6.76
CA TYR A 189 19.67 5.96 8.21
C TYR A 189 20.80 5.31 8.99
N LYS A 190 21.14 4.06 8.66
CA LYS A 190 22.26 3.32 9.29
C LYS A 190 23.59 4.04 9.10
N THR A 191 23.89 4.48 7.87
CA THR A 191 25.08 5.28 7.55
C THR A 191 25.13 6.52 8.43
N TYR A 192 24.03 7.28 8.51
CA TYR A 192 23.99 8.50 9.32
C TYR A 192 24.29 8.24 10.80
N PHE A 193 23.71 7.22 11.42
CA PHE A 193 23.99 6.87 12.82
C PHE A 193 25.45 6.50 13.07
N VAL A 194 26.11 5.88 12.09
CA VAL A 194 27.55 5.60 12.16
C VAL A 194 28.36 6.90 12.10
N TRP A 195 27.95 7.90 11.33
CA TRP A 195 28.64 9.19 11.26
C TRP A 195 28.46 10.08 12.49
N ILE A 196 27.33 9.96 13.18
CA ILE A 196 27.03 10.72 14.41
C ILE A 196 27.31 9.90 15.68
N ASP A 197 28.10 8.84 15.57
CA ASP A 197 28.45 7.98 16.71
C ASP A 197 29.28 8.72 17.76
N ARG A 198 29.94 9.81 17.37
CA ARG A 198 30.76 10.67 18.22
C ARG A 198 30.39 12.13 18.08
N THR A 199 30.42 12.84 19.20
CA THR A 199 30.31 14.31 19.21
C THR A 199 31.64 14.97 18.81
N LYS A 200 31.60 16.28 18.52
CA LYS A 200 32.80 17.08 18.20
C LYS A 200 33.85 17.08 19.33
N ASP A 201 33.43 16.91 20.58
CA ASP A 201 34.28 16.77 21.77
C ASP A 201 34.73 15.32 22.04
N GLY A 202 34.44 14.39 21.12
CA GLY A 202 34.94 13.01 21.14
C GLY A 202 34.19 12.04 22.04
N LYS A 203 33.01 12.42 22.56
CA LYS A 203 32.18 11.50 23.37
C LYS A 203 31.52 10.46 22.46
N ASP A 204 31.57 9.21 22.89
CA ASP A 204 31.01 8.06 22.17
C ASP A 204 29.50 7.91 22.45
N ILE A 205 28.70 8.61 21.65
CA ILE A 205 27.24 8.57 21.70
C ILE A 205 26.73 7.20 21.30
N GLY A 206 27.35 6.55 20.31
CA GLY A 206 26.96 5.22 19.85
C GLY A 206 26.98 4.20 21.00
N SER A 207 28.05 4.22 21.80
CA SER A 207 28.19 3.37 22.99
C SER A 207 27.16 3.70 24.07
N GLU A 208 26.89 4.98 24.33
CA GLU A 208 25.83 5.41 25.27
C GLU A 208 24.45 4.91 24.82
N VAL A 209 24.11 5.05 23.54
CA VAL A 209 22.86 4.56 22.93
C VAL A 209 22.74 3.04 23.09
N ILE A 210 23.76 2.27 22.69
CA ILE A 210 23.73 0.81 22.76
C ILE A 210 23.57 0.33 24.20
N ASN A 211 24.31 0.93 25.14
CA ASN A 211 24.21 0.59 26.56
C ASN A 211 22.80 0.85 27.12
N ALA A 212 22.25 2.04 26.82
CA ALA A 212 20.89 2.41 27.22
C ALA A 212 19.83 1.50 26.58
N TRP A 213 20.07 1.00 25.37
CA TRP A 213 19.12 0.14 24.68
C TRP A 213 19.19 -1.32 25.14
N ALA A 214 20.40 -1.87 25.24
CA ALA A 214 20.65 -3.25 25.68
C ALA A 214 20.22 -3.48 27.14
N SER A 215 20.28 -2.45 27.99
CA SER A 215 19.78 -2.52 29.38
C SER A 215 18.25 -2.61 29.46
N LYS A 216 17.53 -2.08 28.46
CA LYS A 216 16.06 -2.11 28.40
C LYS A 216 15.51 -3.34 27.68
N LYS A 217 16.23 -3.88 26.69
CA LYS A 217 15.73 -4.95 25.81
C LYS A 217 16.74 -6.08 25.62
N ASN A 218 16.38 -7.27 26.09
CA ASN A 218 17.19 -8.49 25.91
C ASN A 218 17.41 -8.85 24.42
N LYS A 219 16.48 -8.52 23.52
CA LYS A 219 16.68 -8.68 22.07
C LYS A 219 17.93 -7.93 21.60
N VAL A 220 18.11 -6.71 22.07
CA VAL A 220 19.23 -5.82 21.70
C VAL A 220 20.55 -6.36 22.24
N SER A 221 20.57 -6.85 23.49
CA SER A 221 21.77 -7.48 24.07
C SER A 221 22.25 -8.67 23.22
N LYS A 222 21.33 -9.44 22.61
CA LYS A 222 21.68 -10.53 21.68
C LYS A 222 22.28 -10.00 20.36
N LEU A 223 21.76 -8.89 19.83
CA LEU A 223 22.31 -8.25 18.62
C LEU A 223 23.73 -7.71 18.86
N VAL A 224 23.95 -7.07 20.01
CA VAL A 224 25.29 -6.61 20.45
C VAL A 224 26.27 -7.78 20.54
N LYS A 225 25.87 -8.88 21.18
CA LYS A 225 26.71 -10.08 21.24
C LYS A 225 27.04 -10.63 19.85
N ARG A 226 26.06 -10.65 18.93
CA ARG A 226 26.29 -11.11 17.56
C ARG A 226 27.22 -10.18 16.77
N ALA A 227 27.09 -8.86 16.94
CA ALA A 227 27.99 -7.87 16.33
C ALA A 227 29.42 -8.07 16.83
N ARG A 228 29.62 -8.15 18.15
CA ARG A 228 30.91 -8.46 18.77
C ARG A 228 31.51 -9.78 18.26
N ASN A 229 30.71 -10.83 18.14
CA ASN A 229 31.17 -12.12 17.64
C ASN A 229 31.75 -12.05 16.22
N LYS A 230 31.36 -11.09 15.37
CA LYS A 230 31.96 -10.91 14.03
C LYS A 230 33.42 -10.44 14.10
N GLN A 231 33.79 -9.73 15.16
CA GLN A 231 35.13 -9.16 15.34
C GLN A 231 36.02 -9.99 16.27
N LEU A 232 35.46 -10.93 17.05
CA LEU A 232 36.26 -11.78 17.92
C LEU A 232 37.37 -12.49 17.13
N PHE A 233 38.58 -12.42 17.67
CA PHE A 233 39.80 -13.02 17.09
C PHE A 233 40.25 -12.41 15.75
N ARG A 234 39.93 -11.14 15.52
CA ARG A 234 40.46 -10.33 14.41
C ARG A 234 41.26 -9.17 14.96
N GLU A 235 42.21 -8.64 14.20
CA GLU A 235 43.00 -7.46 14.62
C GLU A 235 42.10 -6.26 14.98
N THR A 236 40.99 -6.08 14.25
CA THR A 236 39.96 -5.07 14.52
C THR A 236 39.26 -5.21 15.87
N SER A 237 39.46 -6.31 16.63
CA SER A 237 38.96 -6.40 18.01
C SER A 237 39.70 -5.48 18.97
N ASP A 238 40.95 -5.11 18.65
CA ASP A 238 41.77 -4.25 19.50
C ASP A 238 41.23 -2.82 19.60
N ASP A 239 40.35 -2.42 18.67
CA ASP A 239 39.65 -1.14 18.68
C ASP A 239 38.56 -1.04 19.77
N PHE A 240 38.25 -2.14 20.46
CA PHE A 240 37.13 -2.21 21.41
C PHE A 240 37.52 -2.84 22.75
N ASP A 241 37.16 -2.18 23.86
CA ASP A 241 37.37 -2.73 25.21
C ASP A 241 36.29 -3.75 25.58
N TYR A 242 36.50 -4.96 25.08
CA TYR A 242 35.67 -6.13 25.32
C TYR A 242 35.77 -6.73 26.73
N LEU A 243 36.74 -6.29 27.54
CA LEU A 243 36.97 -6.78 28.90
C LEU A 243 36.20 -5.96 29.93
N LEU A 244 36.20 -4.63 29.80
CA LEU A 244 35.54 -3.73 30.74
C LEU A 244 34.14 -3.29 30.29
N ASN A 245 33.85 -3.34 28.98
CA ASN A 245 32.54 -2.98 28.45
C ASN A 245 31.90 -4.17 27.70
N ASN A 246 30.94 -4.81 28.35
CA ASN A 246 30.20 -5.95 27.77
C ASN A 246 29.41 -5.60 26.51
N ASN A 247 29.10 -4.31 26.31
CA ASN A 247 28.36 -3.82 25.15
C ASN A 247 29.24 -3.09 24.14
N ALA A 248 30.57 -3.03 24.35
CA ALA A 248 31.48 -2.50 23.34
C ALA A 248 31.32 -3.33 22.06
N THR A 249 30.97 -2.65 20.98
CA THR A 249 30.75 -3.28 19.68
C THR A 249 30.90 -2.23 18.57
N PRO A 250 31.41 -2.60 17.39
CA PRO A 250 31.38 -1.72 16.23
C PRO A 250 29.93 -1.36 15.91
N LEU A 251 29.62 -0.06 15.92
CA LEU A 251 28.26 0.40 15.64
C LEU A 251 27.80 -0.06 14.25
N PHE A 252 28.70 -0.08 13.26
CA PHE A 252 28.44 -0.60 11.92
C PHE A 252 27.93 -2.05 11.93
N ASP A 253 28.62 -2.97 12.60
CA ASP A 253 28.21 -4.39 12.70
C ASP A 253 26.88 -4.59 13.44
N PHE A 254 26.59 -3.69 14.39
CA PHE A 254 25.31 -3.64 15.06
C PHE A 254 24.20 -3.15 14.11
N MET A 255 24.44 -2.07 13.36
CA MET A 255 23.49 -1.48 12.40
C MET A 255 23.10 -2.44 11.28
N GLU A 256 24.03 -3.25 10.77
CA GLU A 256 23.74 -4.27 9.74
C GLU A 256 22.62 -5.25 10.14
N GLN A 257 22.40 -5.45 11.44
CA GLN A 257 21.43 -6.40 11.95
C GLN A 257 20.05 -5.79 12.21
N LEU A 258 19.90 -4.48 12.10
CA LEU A 258 18.64 -3.79 12.36
C LEU A 258 17.75 -3.80 11.13
N GLU A 259 16.45 -3.99 11.32
CA GLU A 259 15.44 -3.80 10.29
C GLU A 259 14.77 -2.43 10.47
N LEU A 260 13.97 -2.03 9.49
CA LEU A 260 13.26 -0.74 9.45
C LEU A 260 12.57 -0.38 10.77
N ASN A 261 11.85 -1.32 11.38
CA ASN A 261 11.11 -1.08 12.63
C ASN A 261 12.04 -0.76 13.81
N GLU A 262 13.23 -1.37 13.89
CA GLU A 262 14.21 -1.03 14.92
C GLU A 262 14.84 0.35 14.69
N LEU A 263 14.91 0.82 13.42
CA LEU A 263 15.44 2.16 13.12
C LEU A 263 14.57 3.26 13.73
N ALA A 264 13.24 3.10 13.76
CA ALA A 264 12.36 4.07 14.40
C ALA A 264 12.67 4.23 15.90
N GLU A 265 12.92 3.12 16.59
CA GLU A 265 13.33 3.16 18.00
C GLU A 265 14.72 3.78 18.17
N LEU A 266 15.65 3.44 17.27
CA LEU A 266 17.01 3.97 17.28
C LEU A 266 17.05 5.49 17.11
N VAL A 267 16.25 6.05 16.18
CA VAL A 267 16.08 7.51 16.01
C VAL A 267 15.73 8.16 17.34
N ASN A 268 14.75 7.60 18.06
CA ASN A 268 14.33 8.15 19.35
C ASN A 268 15.45 8.09 20.40
N MET A 269 16.22 7.00 20.45
CA MET A 269 17.32 6.83 21.39
C MET A 269 18.44 7.85 21.15
N PHE A 270 18.88 7.99 19.90
CA PHE A 270 19.88 9.00 19.53
C PHE A 270 19.37 10.43 19.80
N TYR A 271 18.13 10.73 19.42
CA TYR A 271 17.53 12.04 19.64
C TYR A 271 17.51 12.42 21.11
N ASN A 272 17.07 11.52 22.00
CA ASN A 272 17.00 11.80 23.44
C ASN A 272 18.38 12.09 24.05
N ILE A 273 19.41 11.33 23.67
CA ILE A 273 20.77 11.53 24.18
C ILE A 273 21.36 12.84 23.68
N TYR A 274 21.17 13.17 22.40
CA TYR A 274 21.61 14.46 21.85
C TYR A 274 20.84 15.64 22.47
N HIS A 275 19.54 15.47 22.73
CA HIS A 275 18.71 16.47 23.40
C HIS A 275 19.21 16.75 24.83
N GLU A 276 19.53 15.71 25.61
CA GLU A 276 20.12 15.86 26.95
C GLU A 276 21.46 16.60 26.93
N LYS A 277 22.21 16.51 25.82
CA LYS A 277 23.49 17.20 25.62
C LYS A 277 23.34 18.61 25.05
N GLY A 278 22.14 19.02 24.63
CA GLY A 278 21.80 20.39 24.22
C GLY A 278 22.16 20.79 22.79
N GLU A 279 22.70 19.89 21.96
CA GLU A 279 22.99 20.14 20.53
C GLU A 279 22.45 18.97 19.71
N ILE A 280 21.29 19.13 19.07
CA ILE A 280 20.71 18.08 18.22
C ILE A 280 21.15 18.33 16.77
N PRO A 281 21.77 17.35 16.10
CA PRO A 281 22.07 17.46 14.68
C PRO A 281 20.80 17.67 13.85
N LYS A 282 20.80 18.64 12.94
CA LYS A 282 19.63 18.98 12.11
C LYS A 282 19.02 17.79 11.37
N ILE A 283 19.84 16.89 10.84
CA ILE A 283 19.34 15.69 10.15
C ILE A 283 18.64 14.73 11.13
N LEU A 284 19.12 14.65 12.38
CA LEU A 284 18.47 13.85 13.42
C LEU A 284 17.11 14.43 13.82
N GLU A 285 16.96 15.76 13.82
CA GLU A 285 15.65 16.41 13.99
C GLU A 285 14.69 16.01 12.86
N LYS A 286 15.13 16.10 11.60
CA LYS A 286 14.33 15.66 10.44
C LYS A 286 13.91 14.19 10.54
N MET A 287 14.83 13.31 10.95
CA MET A 287 14.53 11.89 11.17
C MET A 287 13.50 11.68 12.28
N LYS A 288 13.59 12.47 13.36
CA LYS A 288 12.66 12.41 14.49
C LYS A 288 11.26 12.88 14.10
N GLU A 289 11.15 13.91 13.27
CA GLU A 289 9.88 14.34 12.66
C GLU A 289 9.26 13.19 11.85
N CYS A 290 10.06 12.54 11.01
CA CYS A 290 9.59 11.49 10.10
C CYS A 290 9.52 10.09 10.74
N VAL A 291 9.60 9.95 12.06
CA VAL A 291 9.71 8.61 12.69
C VAL A 291 8.49 7.74 12.44
N GLY A 292 7.29 8.35 12.31
CA GLY A 292 6.05 7.65 11.99
C GLY A 292 6.06 7.01 10.60
N PHE A 293 6.73 7.65 9.64
CA PHE A 293 6.81 7.18 8.25
C PHE A 293 7.55 5.85 8.13
N ILE A 294 8.52 5.59 9.01
CA ILE A 294 9.28 4.34 9.04
C ILE A 294 8.35 3.14 9.26
N HIS A 295 7.31 3.29 10.08
CA HIS A 295 6.32 2.23 10.31
C HIS A 295 5.47 1.98 9.06
N ASP A 296 5.05 3.03 8.37
CA ASP A 296 4.23 2.93 7.15
C ASP A 296 5.04 2.36 5.98
N LEU A 297 6.33 2.70 5.87
CA LEU A 297 7.26 2.07 4.92
C LEU A 297 7.38 0.56 5.13
N SER A 298 7.24 0.03 6.36
CA SER A 298 7.20 -1.41 6.60
C SER A 298 6.00 -2.06 5.93
N ALA A 299 4.84 -1.41 5.89
CA ALA A 299 3.66 -1.92 5.19
C ALA A 299 3.91 -2.00 3.67
N LEU A 300 4.48 -0.93 3.08
CA LEU A 300 4.83 -0.89 1.66
C LEU A 300 5.89 -1.95 1.30
N ARG A 301 6.93 -2.10 2.13
CA ARG A 301 7.99 -3.11 1.95
C ARG A 301 7.42 -4.52 2.01
N ASN A 302 6.59 -4.81 3.00
CA ASN A 302 5.99 -6.14 3.17
C ASN A 302 5.06 -6.46 2.00
N ALA A 303 4.24 -5.49 1.56
CA ALA A 303 3.39 -5.62 0.38
C ALA A 303 4.21 -5.98 -0.87
N ALA A 304 5.34 -5.31 -1.09
CA ALA A 304 6.22 -5.60 -2.23
C ALA A 304 6.93 -6.97 -2.11
N ALA A 305 7.30 -7.39 -0.89
CA ALA A 305 8.05 -8.62 -0.63
C ALA A 305 7.22 -9.91 -0.76
N HIS A 306 5.94 -9.89 -0.35
CA HIS A 306 5.15 -11.11 -0.16
C HIS A 306 4.49 -11.68 -1.44
N GLY A 307 4.98 -11.30 -2.62
CA GLY A 307 4.66 -11.97 -3.88
C GLY A 307 3.27 -11.69 -4.47
N ARG A 308 2.41 -10.96 -3.76
CA ARG A 308 1.14 -10.44 -4.29
C ARG A 308 1.36 -9.20 -5.14
N SER A 309 0.37 -8.91 -5.98
CA SER A 309 0.38 -7.74 -6.86
C SER A 309 0.29 -6.46 -6.04
N ILE A 310 1.17 -5.49 -6.30
CA ILE A 310 1.18 -4.21 -5.56
C ILE A 310 0.27 -3.17 -6.20
N LEU A 311 0.09 -3.20 -7.52
CA LEU A 311 -0.75 -2.23 -8.22
C LEU A 311 -2.21 -2.23 -7.73
N PRO A 312 -2.86 -3.39 -7.52
CA PRO A 312 -4.20 -3.39 -6.91
C PRO A 312 -4.22 -2.77 -5.50
N LEU A 313 -3.14 -2.90 -4.71
CA LEU A 313 -3.08 -2.28 -3.38
C LEU A 313 -3.03 -0.75 -3.44
N PHE A 314 -2.46 -0.18 -4.51
CA PHE A 314 -2.52 1.26 -4.76
C PHE A 314 -3.91 1.69 -5.22
N MET A 315 -4.50 0.94 -6.14
CA MET A 315 -5.59 1.44 -6.97
C MET A 315 -6.98 0.97 -6.57
N ASP A 316 -7.10 -0.17 -5.88
CA ASP A 316 -8.39 -0.76 -5.54
C ASP A 316 -8.89 -0.22 -4.17
N PRO A 317 -10.00 0.55 -4.17
CA PRO A 317 -10.71 0.98 -2.97
C PRO A 317 -10.94 -0.14 -1.95
N ASP A 318 -11.35 -1.32 -2.44
CA ASP A 318 -11.79 -2.43 -1.62
C ASP A 318 -10.62 -3.12 -0.89
N TYR A 319 -9.36 -2.84 -1.23
CA TYR A 319 -8.23 -3.37 -0.48
C TYR A 319 -7.98 -2.63 0.84
N ASN A 320 -8.55 -1.44 1.01
CA ASN A 320 -8.60 -0.79 2.31
C ASN A 320 -9.81 -1.32 3.09
N GLY A 321 -9.56 -2.12 4.13
CA GLY A 321 -10.62 -2.65 5.00
C GLY A 321 -11.50 -1.60 5.67
N ASN A 322 -11.01 -0.36 5.79
CA ASN A 322 -11.75 0.76 6.38
C ASN A 322 -12.22 1.78 5.34
N TRP A 323 -12.18 1.46 4.03
CA TRP A 323 -12.53 2.39 2.96
C TRP A 323 -13.86 3.10 3.24
N ASP A 324 -14.94 2.34 3.41
CA ASP A 324 -16.28 2.88 3.70
C ASP A 324 -16.40 3.51 5.11
N LEU A 325 -15.55 3.11 6.07
CA LEU A 325 -15.59 3.59 7.45
C LEU A 325 -14.79 4.87 7.70
N GLU A 326 -13.77 5.14 6.89
CA GLU A 326 -12.83 6.26 7.02
C GLU A 326 -13.08 7.37 5.97
N PHE A 327 -13.64 7.06 4.80
CA PHE A 327 -13.87 8.04 3.72
C PHE A 327 -15.16 8.83 3.83
N ASP A 328 -16.27 8.21 4.24
CA ASP A 328 -17.57 8.91 4.31
C ASP A 328 -17.65 9.91 5.48
N ASN A 329 -16.62 9.98 6.35
CA ASN A 329 -16.58 10.91 7.48
C ASN A 329 -15.15 11.30 7.91
N VAL A 330 -14.34 11.76 6.95
CA VAL A 330 -12.90 11.97 7.15
C VAL A 330 -12.55 12.98 8.24
N GLU A 331 -13.26 14.10 8.30
CA GLU A 331 -13.03 15.20 9.26
C GLU A 331 -13.23 14.78 10.73
N LYS A 332 -14.05 13.74 10.97
CA LYS A 332 -14.38 13.29 12.33
C LYS A 332 -13.64 12.01 12.75
N ARG A 333 -13.07 11.26 11.80
CA ARG A 333 -12.55 9.91 12.05
C ARG A 333 -11.04 9.74 11.83
N THR A 334 -10.42 10.58 11.00
CA THR A 334 -9.00 10.43 10.69
C THR A 334 -8.16 11.54 11.32
N SER A 335 -6.94 11.20 11.71
CA SER A 335 -5.95 12.19 12.15
C SER A 335 -5.12 12.71 10.97
N VAL A 336 -5.74 12.84 9.79
CA VAL A 336 -5.08 13.22 8.54
C VAL A 336 -4.37 14.57 8.66
N ASP A 337 -4.96 15.51 9.38
CA ASP A 337 -4.36 16.83 9.67
C ASP A 337 -3.05 16.75 10.50
N LYS A 338 -2.79 15.62 11.16
CA LYS A 338 -1.52 15.38 11.88
C LYS A 338 -0.43 14.81 10.97
N TRP A 339 -0.76 14.46 9.74
CA TRP A 339 0.19 13.97 8.77
C TRP A 339 1.04 15.12 8.25
N ILE A 340 2.36 15.01 8.37
CA ILE A 340 3.31 16.08 8.02
C ILE A 340 3.11 16.56 6.56
N LEU A 341 2.70 15.67 5.67
CA LEU A 341 2.49 15.98 4.26
C LEU A 341 1.15 16.69 3.98
N TYR A 342 0.17 16.64 4.90
CA TYR A 342 -1.17 17.16 4.67
C TYR A 342 -1.14 18.66 4.32
N ASP A 343 -0.64 19.51 5.21
CA ASP A 343 -0.61 20.96 5.00
C ASP A 343 0.27 21.36 3.80
N LEU A 344 1.39 20.64 3.61
CA LEU A 344 2.34 20.90 2.52
C LEU A 344 1.68 20.68 1.16
N LEU A 345 1.03 19.53 0.98
CA LEU A 345 0.38 19.17 -0.27
C LEU A 345 -0.93 19.93 -0.48
N LYS A 346 -1.71 20.13 0.60
CA LYS A 346 -2.95 20.90 0.56
C LYS A 346 -2.69 22.31 0.05
N THR A 347 -1.76 23.01 0.70
CA THR A 347 -1.38 24.38 0.32
C THR A 347 -0.91 24.45 -1.14
N LYS A 348 -0.13 23.47 -1.58
CA LYS A 348 0.36 23.40 -2.96
C LYS A 348 -0.79 23.20 -3.95
N TRP A 349 -1.68 22.25 -3.70
CA TRP A 349 -2.78 21.91 -4.58
C TRP A 349 -3.85 23.00 -4.61
N GLU A 350 -4.13 23.65 -3.48
CA GLU A 350 -4.99 24.84 -3.43
C GLU A 350 -4.43 25.96 -4.30
N ARG A 351 -3.11 26.22 -4.26
CA ARG A 351 -2.45 27.20 -5.15
C ARG A 351 -2.53 26.80 -6.63
N ASN A 352 -2.58 25.51 -6.93
CA ASN A 352 -2.76 24.99 -8.28
C ASN A 352 -4.24 24.96 -8.73
N GLY A 353 -5.17 25.49 -7.91
CA GLY A 353 -6.57 25.66 -8.27
C GLY A 353 -7.50 24.51 -7.86
N LEU A 354 -7.03 23.54 -7.07
CA LEU A 354 -7.86 22.42 -6.61
C LEU A 354 -8.84 22.80 -5.49
N GLY A 355 -8.60 23.90 -4.75
CA GLY A 355 -9.52 24.34 -3.68
C GLY A 355 -9.86 23.24 -2.68
N GLU A 356 -11.15 23.09 -2.33
CA GLU A 356 -11.64 22.10 -1.36
C GLU A 356 -11.34 20.64 -1.77
N TYR A 357 -11.27 20.35 -3.08
CA TYR A 357 -10.93 19.01 -3.60
C TYR A 357 -9.53 18.54 -3.16
N SER A 358 -8.63 19.46 -2.82
CA SER A 358 -7.30 19.10 -2.29
C SER A 358 -7.41 18.25 -1.02
N SER A 359 -8.38 18.55 -0.15
CA SER A 359 -8.57 17.81 1.10
C SER A 359 -9.13 16.43 0.84
N GLU A 360 -10.09 16.31 -0.10
CA GLU A 360 -10.66 15.02 -0.51
C GLU A 360 -9.62 14.07 -1.11
N ILE A 361 -8.71 14.59 -1.95
CA ILE A 361 -7.62 13.80 -2.53
C ILE A 361 -6.64 13.35 -1.43
N LEU A 362 -6.25 14.24 -0.51
CA LEU A 362 -5.34 13.90 0.59
C LEU A 362 -5.93 12.86 1.52
N ASN A 363 -7.21 13.00 1.82
CA ASN A 363 -7.96 12.02 2.59
C ASN A 363 -7.93 10.65 1.91
N THR A 364 -8.08 10.66 0.58
CA THR A 364 -8.04 9.43 -0.21
C THR A 364 -6.69 8.74 -0.14
N ILE A 365 -5.62 9.50 -0.28
CA ILE A 365 -4.27 8.97 -0.22
C ILE A 365 -3.93 8.52 1.20
N TYR A 366 -4.24 9.32 2.22
CA TYR A 366 -3.94 9.00 3.61
C TYR A 366 -4.69 7.76 4.11
N GLY A 367 -5.94 7.56 3.65
CA GLY A 367 -6.75 6.39 3.97
C GLY A 367 -6.15 5.09 3.43
N ASN A 368 -5.43 5.12 2.31
CA ASN A 368 -4.72 3.96 1.77
C ASN A 368 -3.26 3.90 2.31
N PRO A 369 -2.85 2.90 3.10
CA PRO A 369 -1.54 2.88 3.76
C PRO A 369 -0.40 2.72 2.75
N VAL A 370 -0.67 2.05 1.63
CA VAL A 370 0.33 1.81 0.58
C VAL A 370 0.59 3.11 -0.19
N ARG A 371 -0.47 3.86 -0.54
CA ARG A 371 -0.34 5.21 -1.14
C ARG A 371 0.28 6.21 -0.17
N ARG A 372 -0.15 6.20 1.10
CA ARG A 372 0.45 7.03 2.16
C ARG A 372 1.96 6.76 2.29
N ALA A 373 2.35 5.51 2.46
CA ALA A 373 3.75 5.09 2.54
C ALA A 373 4.54 5.41 1.27
N TRP A 374 3.91 5.38 0.09
CA TRP A 374 4.51 5.78 -1.17
C TRP A 374 4.87 7.26 -1.21
N MET A 375 3.97 8.15 -0.76
CA MET A 375 4.27 9.58 -0.65
C MET A 375 5.38 9.84 0.37
N GLU A 376 5.33 9.14 1.51
CA GLU A 376 6.34 9.26 2.58
C GLU A 376 7.72 8.76 2.15
N LEU A 377 7.80 7.70 1.35
CA LEU A 377 9.04 7.21 0.74
C LEU A 377 9.70 8.32 -0.07
N ASN A 378 8.93 8.92 -0.99
CA ASN A 378 9.41 10.01 -1.83
C ASN A 378 9.83 11.21 -0.99
N TYR A 379 9.06 11.53 0.05
CA TYR A 379 9.38 12.63 0.96
C TYR A 379 10.69 12.38 1.71
N ILE A 380 10.92 11.19 2.25
CA ILE A 380 12.17 10.86 2.97
C ILE A 380 13.38 10.98 2.05
N TYR A 381 13.28 10.54 0.79
CA TYR A 381 14.37 10.67 -0.17
C TYR A 381 14.79 12.13 -0.37
N PHE A 382 13.81 13.01 -0.58
CA PHE A 382 14.05 14.43 -0.78
C PHE A 382 14.28 15.20 0.52
N TYR A 383 13.76 14.80 1.66
CA TYR A 383 13.92 15.57 2.90
C TYR A 383 15.18 15.18 3.68
N ILE A 384 15.56 13.90 3.63
CA ILE A 384 16.59 13.30 4.49
C ILE A 384 17.71 12.67 3.66
N VAL A 385 17.40 11.75 2.75
CA VAL A 385 18.44 10.95 2.06
C VAL A 385 19.37 11.81 1.22
N GLN A 386 18.85 12.84 0.54
CA GLN A 386 19.68 13.75 -0.26
C GLN A 386 20.79 14.44 0.54
N ASP A 387 20.58 14.66 1.85
CA ASP A 387 21.55 15.33 2.74
C ASP A 387 22.60 14.35 3.29
N ILE A 388 22.25 13.06 3.41
CA ILE A 388 23.12 12.02 3.99
C ILE A 388 23.93 11.31 2.90
N GLU A 389 23.26 10.78 1.88
CA GLU A 389 23.85 9.93 0.84
C GLU A 389 23.49 10.44 -0.55
N LYS A 390 24.17 11.52 -0.98
CA LYS A 390 23.92 12.20 -2.27
C LYS A 390 23.92 11.27 -3.48
N MET A 391 24.78 10.25 -3.51
CA MET A 391 24.84 9.31 -4.64
C MET A 391 23.68 8.33 -4.63
N SER A 392 23.31 7.79 -3.46
CA SER A 392 22.11 6.95 -3.30
C SER A 392 20.84 7.72 -3.70
N PHE A 393 20.73 8.99 -3.30
CA PHE A 393 19.63 9.86 -3.73
C PHE A 393 19.59 10.07 -5.25
N LYS A 394 20.73 10.36 -5.88
CA LYS A 394 20.79 10.52 -7.34
C LYS A 394 20.37 9.26 -8.07
N LEU A 395 20.83 8.09 -7.61
CA LEU A 395 20.44 6.80 -8.18
C LEU A 395 18.92 6.60 -8.10
N PHE A 396 18.35 6.79 -6.91
CA PHE A 396 16.90 6.76 -6.71
C PHE A 396 16.17 7.70 -7.66
N PHE A 397 16.58 8.97 -7.71
CA PHE A 397 15.93 9.99 -8.53
C PHE A 397 15.92 9.59 -10.00
N TYR A 398 17.06 9.21 -10.57
CA TYR A 398 17.12 8.80 -11.98
C TYR A 398 16.32 7.53 -12.27
N GLU A 399 16.39 6.54 -11.39
CA GLU A 399 15.64 5.28 -11.58
C GLU A 399 14.13 5.45 -11.44
N ALA A 400 13.70 6.26 -10.47
CA ALA A 400 12.30 6.57 -10.22
C ALA A 400 11.76 7.47 -11.32
N ASP A 401 12.47 8.53 -11.69
CA ASP A 401 12.06 9.45 -12.75
C ASP A 401 11.90 8.71 -14.08
N TRP A 402 12.89 7.90 -14.46
CA TRP A 402 12.77 7.05 -15.66
C TRP A 402 11.55 6.14 -15.59
N PHE A 403 11.37 5.41 -14.49
CA PHE A 403 10.29 4.44 -14.34
C PHE A 403 8.90 5.09 -14.33
N LEU A 404 8.74 6.24 -13.69
CA LEU A 404 7.47 6.97 -13.56
C LEU A 404 7.18 7.86 -14.77
N SER A 405 8.19 8.18 -15.58
CA SER A 405 8.02 9.02 -16.76
C SER A 405 7.15 8.38 -17.82
N LYS A 406 6.64 9.23 -18.71
CA LYS A 406 5.98 8.85 -19.96
C LYS A 406 6.39 9.78 -21.07
N GLU A 407 6.39 9.29 -22.30
CA GLU A 407 6.59 10.14 -23.47
C GLU A 407 5.38 11.05 -23.71
N ALA A 408 5.60 12.17 -24.39
CA ALA A 408 4.51 13.08 -24.77
C ALA A 408 3.49 12.37 -25.69
N ASP A 409 3.96 11.48 -26.56
CA ASP A 409 3.12 10.58 -27.34
C ASP A 409 3.19 9.16 -26.76
N ILE A 410 2.21 8.83 -25.91
CA ILE A 410 2.10 7.51 -25.29
C ILE A 410 1.91 6.39 -26.34
N TYR A 411 1.30 6.68 -27.48
CA TYR A 411 1.08 5.65 -28.51
C TYR A 411 2.39 5.26 -29.19
N GLU A 412 3.32 6.19 -29.35
CA GLU A 412 4.64 5.90 -29.88
C GLU A 412 5.46 5.07 -28.89
N GLN A 413 5.43 5.45 -27.60
CA GLN A 413 6.04 4.65 -26.55
C GLN A 413 5.52 3.19 -26.56
N LEU A 414 4.20 3.00 -26.67
CA LEU A 414 3.58 1.67 -26.65
C LEU A 414 3.96 0.79 -27.86
N LYS A 415 4.42 1.36 -28.97
CA LYS A 415 4.96 0.59 -30.12
C LYS A 415 6.35 0.02 -29.85
N HIS A 416 7.07 0.60 -28.90
CA HIS A 416 8.49 0.34 -28.65
C HIS A 416 8.77 -0.18 -27.23
N VAL A 417 7.75 -0.72 -26.56
CA VAL A 417 7.88 -1.28 -25.21
C VAL A 417 9.00 -2.32 -25.15
N ASN A 418 9.98 -2.07 -24.28
CA ASN A 418 11.06 -2.99 -24.01
C ASN A 418 10.78 -3.72 -22.69
N ILE A 419 10.45 -5.01 -22.76
CA ILE A 419 10.16 -5.83 -21.57
C ILE A 419 11.34 -5.96 -20.58
N LEU A 420 12.56 -5.61 -21.00
CA LEU A 420 13.75 -5.57 -20.15
C LEU A 420 14.00 -4.20 -19.51
N ASN A 421 13.28 -3.16 -19.97
CA ASN A 421 13.37 -1.80 -19.46
C ASN A 421 11.99 -1.14 -19.48
N LEU A 422 11.14 -1.55 -18.54
CA LEU A 422 9.75 -1.13 -18.45
C LEU A 422 9.62 0.20 -17.69
N ARG A 423 8.69 1.03 -18.16
CA ARG A 423 8.13 2.18 -17.45
C ARG A 423 6.75 1.82 -16.92
N LEU A 424 6.29 2.51 -15.88
CA LEU A 424 4.95 2.33 -15.32
C LEU A 424 3.88 2.65 -16.39
N SER A 425 4.15 3.64 -17.23
CA SER A 425 3.28 4.06 -18.34
C SER A 425 3.20 3.05 -19.50
N ASP A 426 4.08 2.04 -19.57
CA ASP A 426 3.99 0.96 -20.56
C ASP A 426 2.74 0.07 -20.35
N MET A 427 1.99 0.26 -19.26
CA MET A 427 0.64 -0.32 -19.08
C MET A 427 -0.34 0.14 -20.15
N GLY A 428 -0.17 1.33 -20.72
CA GLY A 428 -1.09 1.91 -21.69
C GLY A 428 -2.48 2.25 -21.13
N CYS A 429 -3.43 2.46 -22.02
CA CYS A 429 -4.77 2.96 -21.68
C CYS A 429 -5.67 1.83 -21.15
N THR A 430 -5.54 1.50 -19.86
CA THR A 430 -6.38 0.48 -19.19
C THR A 430 -7.75 1.02 -18.76
N THR A 431 -7.93 2.34 -18.77
CA THR A 431 -9.15 3.02 -18.32
C THR A 431 -10.00 3.60 -19.45
N LEU A 432 -9.58 3.42 -20.71
CA LEU A 432 -10.22 3.98 -21.92
C LEU A 432 -10.44 5.50 -21.85
N ASN A 433 -9.58 6.21 -21.10
CA ASN A 433 -9.68 7.65 -20.84
C ASN A 433 -10.98 8.09 -20.12
N ILE A 434 -11.73 7.15 -19.53
CA ILE A 434 -12.89 7.44 -18.69
C ILE A 434 -12.44 8.03 -17.34
N SER A 435 -11.35 7.49 -16.79
CA SER A 435 -10.66 7.99 -15.61
C SER A 435 -9.15 8.08 -15.87
N PRO A 436 -8.39 8.82 -15.05
CA PRO A 436 -6.94 8.77 -15.08
C PRO A 436 -6.44 7.32 -14.97
N PRO A 437 -5.44 6.92 -15.76
CA PRO A 437 -4.88 5.58 -15.69
C PRO A 437 -4.03 5.42 -14.42
N PRO A 438 -3.86 4.17 -13.94
CA PRO A 438 -3.18 3.90 -12.66
C PRO A 438 -1.74 4.40 -12.62
N TYR A 439 -1.03 4.35 -13.74
CA TYR A 439 0.34 4.85 -13.81
C TYR A 439 0.45 6.35 -13.59
N ASP A 440 -0.56 7.13 -14.02
CA ASP A 440 -0.56 8.58 -13.86
C ASP A 440 -0.85 8.97 -12.41
N GLU A 441 -1.82 8.30 -11.77
CA GLU A 441 -2.11 8.51 -10.34
C GLU A 441 -0.87 8.27 -9.46
N ILE A 442 -0.24 7.10 -9.61
CA ILE A 442 0.95 6.71 -8.83
C ILE A 442 2.14 7.65 -9.10
N ALA A 443 2.37 8.03 -10.36
CA ALA A 443 3.44 8.94 -10.72
C ALA A 443 3.19 10.36 -10.20
N ASN A 444 1.96 10.88 -10.36
CA ASN A 444 1.58 12.22 -9.90
C ASN A 444 1.67 12.37 -8.38
N GLU A 445 1.39 11.32 -7.60
CA GLU A 445 1.63 11.32 -6.16
C GLU A 445 3.11 11.53 -5.82
N ALA A 446 4.01 10.80 -6.48
CA ALA A 446 5.45 10.93 -6.27
C ALA A 446 5.95 12.32 -6.70
N TYR A 447 5.65 12.73 -7.94
CA TYR A 447 6.04 14.03 -8.46
C TYR A 447 5.46 15.17 -7.62
N SER A 448 4.26 14.99 -7.05
CA SER A 448 3.66 15.99 -6.19
C SER A 448 4.50 16.27 -4.95
N VAL A 449 5.11 15.23 -4.37
CA VAL A 449 6.05 15.36 -3.25
C VAL A 449 7.36 15.98 -3.71
N TRP A 450 7.90 15.58 -4.87
CA TRP A 450 9.19 16.09 -5.36
C TRP A 450 9.14 17.60 -5.59
N GLU A 451 8.02 18.09 -6.14
CA GLU A 451 7.79 19.51 -6.38
C GLU A 451 7.76 20.37 -5.10
N LEU A 452 7.53 19.78 -3.91
CA LEU A 452 7.68 20.50 -2.64
C LEU A 452 9.13 20.97 -2.39
N PHE A 453 10.09 20.36 -3.08
CA PHE A 453 11.53 20.62 -2.92
C PHE A 453 12.14 21.37 -4.10
N ASN A 454 11.39 21.57 -5.18
CA ASN A 454 11.79 22.41 -6.31
C ASN A 454 11.70 23.89 -5.86
N LYS A 455 12.86 24.55 -5.76
CA LYS A 455 12.98 25.97 -5.38
C LYS A 455 13.14 26.86 -6.59
#